data_AF-A0A8T5PRT8-F1
#
_entry.id   AF-A0A8T5PRT8-F1
#
_cell.length_a   1.000
_cell.length_b   1.000
_cell.length_c   1.000
_cell.angle_alpha   90.00
_cell.angle_beta   90.00
_cell.angle_gamma   90.00
#
_symmetry.space_group_name_H-M   'P 1'
#
loop_
_entity.id
_entity.type
_entity.pdbx_description
1 polymer ?
#
loop_
_entity_poly.entity_id
_entity_poly.type
_entity_poly.pdbx_seq_one_letter_code
_entity_poly.pdbx_strand_id
1 'polypeptide(L)'
;MNLEKLAKRIEGLQTVSSICKLLKIDKRTAINYISMLRKKGFLETMYGKRRIRMYKISPAIKKKVGYPGLYEIINKHSKVKIIGRYEHKVYAHKLTVEEAIIRAIKTKGFRVILAALGLFNKIENWQLINKLSKKENIGRKIGALYDIARKSFRVKRMDERTRKSLLKSKVDGKYIIDRIKSKDFKNIEKIWKVYIPFNKADLEVYKE
;
A
#
# COMPACT_ATOMS: atom_id res chain seq x y z
N MET A 1 20.94 -19.14 9.83
CA MET A 1 19.80 -19.70 10.61
C MET A 1 18.79 -20.34 9.66
N ASN A 2 18.47 -21.62 9.82
CA ASN A 2 17.50 -22.31 8.95
C ASN A 2 16.06 -22.02 9.41
N LEU A 3 15.30 -21.26 8.59
CA LEU A 3 13.96 -20.80 8.92
C LEU A 3 12.91 -21.92 8.91
N GLU A 4 13.12 -23.02 8.19
CA GLU A 4 12.22 -24.17 8.20
C GLU A 4 12.32 -24.93 9.52
N LYS A 5 13.54 -25.11 10.04
CA LYS A 5 13.76 -25.69 11.38
C LYS A 5 13.14 -24.81 12.47
N LEU A 6 13.26 -23.48 12.34
CA LEU A 6 12.61 -22.55 13.25
C LEU A 6 11.08 -22.67 13.17
N ALA A 7 10.50 -22.67 11.97
CA ALA A 7 9.05 -22.78 11.76
C ALA A 7 8.47 -24.08 12.32
N LYS A 8 9.17 -25.22 12.15
CA LYS A 8 8.82 -26.51 12.78
C LYS A 8 8.79 -26.41 14.30
N ARG A 9 9.78 -25.75 14.89
CA ARG A 9 9.93 -25.67 16.36
C ARG A 9 8.86 -24.82 17.05
N ILE A 10 8.30 -23.83 16.35
CA ILE A 10 7.22 -22.97 16.86
C ILE A 10 5.92 -23.13 16.06
N GLU A 11 5.71 -24.32 15.49
CA GLU A 11 4.50 -24.65 14.74
C GLU A 11 3.23 -24.46 15.58
N GLY A 12 2.11 -24.16 14.91
CA GLY A 12 0.81 -23.95 15.52
C GLY A 12 0.48 -22.48 15.78
N LEU A 13 -0.47 -22.25 16.68
CA LEU A 13 -0.97 -20.92 17.00
C LEU A 13 -0.15 -20.29 18.12
N GLN A 14 0.56 -19.21 17.81
CA GLN A 14 1.51 -18.58 18.71
C GLN A 14 1.22 -17.09 18.92
N THR A 15 1.74 -16.54 20.02
CA THR A 15 1.82 -15.10 20.32
C THR A 15 3.29 -14.71 20.47
N VAL A 16 3.60 -13.42 20.56
CA VAL A 16 4.99 -13.00 20.82
C VAL A 16 5.50 -13.60 22.14
N SER A 17 4.66 -13.60 23.18
CA SER A 17 5.01 -14.13 24.49
C SER A 17 5.22 -15.64 24.48
N SER A 18 4.39 -16.42 23.75
CA SER A 18 4.61 -17.86 23.65
C SER A 18 5.89 -18.20 22.89
N ILE A 19 6.24 -17.44 21.84
CA ILE A 19 7.50 -17.61 21.11
C ILE A 19 8.71 -17.30 22.00
N CYS A 20 8.63 -16.24 22.82
CA CYS A 20 9.69 -15.91 23.78
C CYS A 20 9.92 -17.08 24.76
N LYS A 21 8.84 -17.66 25.29
CA LYS A 21 8.91 -18.81 26.21
C LYS A 21 9.48 -20.07 25.54
N LEU A 22 8.99 -20.42 24.35
CA LEU A 22 9.41 -21.63 23.63
C LEU A 22 10.88 -21.60 23.19
N LEU A 23 11.36 -20.42 22.78
CA LEU A 23 12.72 -20.26 22.27
C LEU A 23 13.70 -19.72 23.32
N LYS A 24 13.22 -19.36 24.53
CA LYS A 24 14.00 -18.69 25.58
C LYS A 24 14.74 -17.45 25.04
N ILE A 25 14.03 -16.64 24.28
CA ILE A 25 14.55 -15.41 23.66
C ILE A 25 13.79 -14.19 24.16
N ASP A 26 14.40 -13.03 23.99
CA ASP A 26 13.76 -11.75 24.27
C ASP A 26 12.70 -11.39 23.21
N LYS A 27 11.87 -10.41 23.58
CA LYS A 27 10.75 -9.93 22.77
C LYS A 27 11.20 -9.35 21.42
N ARG A 28 12.34 -8.64 21.37
CA ARG A 28 12.84 -8.01 20.13
C ARG A 28 13.28 -9.09 19.15
N THR A 29 13.99 -10.10 19.63
CA THR A 29 14.40 -11.25 18.80
C THR A 29 13.19 -12.05 18.32
N ALA A 30 12.19 -12.27 19.17
CA ALA A 30 10.94 -12.92 18.75
C ALA A 30 10.22 -12.15 17.63
N ILE A 31 10.13 -10.81 17.73
CA ILE A 31 9.55 -9.97 16.69
C ILE A 31 10.35 -10.07 15.37
N ASN A 32 11.68 -10.11 15.45
CA ASN A 32 12.54 -10.29 14.28
C ASN A 32 12.30 -11.64 13.61
N TYR A 33 12.16 -12.71 14.39
CA TYR A 33 11.88 -14.06 13.90
C TYR A 33 10.52 -14.13 13.22
N ILE A 34 9.49 -13.54 13.81
CA ILE A 34 8.16 -13.40 13.19
C ILE A 34 8.27 -12.65 11.85
N SER A 35 9.05 -11.57 11.79
CA SER A 35 9.27 -10.81 10.56
C SER A 35 9.93 -11.66 9.46
N MET A 36 10.94 -12.45 9.81
CA MET A 36 11.61 -13.35 8.87
C MET A 36 10.70 -14.49 8.39
N LEU A 37 9.97 -15.12 9.31
CA LEU A 37 8.99 -16.17 8.98
C LEU A 37 7.85 -15.63 8.10
N ARG A 38 7.42 -14.38 8.34
CA ARG A 38 6.48 -13.68 7.46
C ARG A 38 7.03 -13.56 6.05
N LYS A 39 8.26 -13.04 5.90
CA LYS A 39 8.89 -12.84 4.58
C LYS A 39 9.03 -14.13 3.78
N LYS A 40 9.12 -15.29 4.44
CA LYS A 40 9.21 -16.60 3.79
C LYS A 40 7.87 -17.33 3.65
N GLY A 41 6.78 -16.77 4.17
CA GLY A 41 5.43 -17.34 4.01
C GLY A 41 5.07 -18.45 5.00
N PHE A 42 5.85 -18.65 6.06
CA PHE A 42 5.60 -19.69 7.09
C PHE A 42 4.58 -19.26 8.16
N LEU A 43 3.92 -18.12 7.98
CA LEU A 43 3.16 -17.44 9.03
C LEU A 43 1.94 -16.74 8.42
N GLU A 44 0.79 -16.91 9.05
CA GLU A 44 -0.40 -16.07 8.89
C GLU A 44 -0.66 -15.28 10.19
N THR A 45 -1.01 -13.98 10.07
CA THR A 45 -1.33 -13.15 11.25
C THR A 45 -2.83 -13.14 11.46
N MET A 46 -3.25 -13.42 12.69
CA MET A 46 -4.65 -13.43 13.10
C MET A 46 -4.82 -12.60 14.37
N TYR A 47 -6.07 -12.34 14.74
CA TYR A 47 -6.40 -11.63 15.96
C TYR A 47 -7.30 -12.52 16.82
N GLY A 48 -6.89 -12.76 18.07
CA GLY A 48 -7.69 -13.49 19.04
C GLY A 48 -8.77 -12.61 19.68
N LYS A 49 -9.56 -13.20 20.59
CA LYS A 49 -10.45 -12.44 21.48
C LYS A 49 -9.63 -11.36 22.21
N ARG A 50 -10.16 -10.14 22.30
CA ARG A 50 -9.47 -8.93 22.83
C ARG A 50 -8.35 -8.34 21.94
N ARG A 51 -8.35 -8.57 20.61
CA ARG A 51 -7.41 -7.99 19.63
C ARG A 51 -5.93 -8.36 19.88
N ILE A 52 -5.67 -9.44 20.62
CA ILE A 52 -4.31 -9.96 20.81
C ILE A 52 -3.83 -10.50 19.47
N ARG A 53 -2.65 -10.05 19.02
CA ARG A 53 -2.06 -10.49 17.76
C ARG A 53 -1.54 -11.93 17.91
N MET A 54 -2.11 -12.83 17.13
CA MET A 54 -1.74 -14.25 17.06
C MET A 54 -1.11 -14.56 15.70
N TYR A 55 -0.33 -15.63 15.67
CA TYR A 55 0.52 -16.03 14.58
C TYR A 55 0.30 -17.53 14.34
N LYS A 56 -0.38 -17.89 13.26
CA LYS A 56 -0.49 -19.28 12.82
C LYS A 56 0.77 -19.60 12.04
N ILE A 57 1.70 -20.33 12.65
CA ILE A 57 2.97 -20.73 12.06
C ILE A 57 2.81 -22.16 11.57
N SER A 58 3.15 -22.43 10.32
CA SER A 58 3.28 -23.81 9.87
C SER A 58 4.36 -23.92 8.78
N PRO A 59 5.28 -24.88 8.92
CA PRO A 59 6.30 -25.21 7.91
C PRO A 59 5.67 -25.83 6.66
N ALA A 60 4.47 -26.42 6.80
CA ALA A 60 3.72 -27.09 5.73
C ALA A 60 2.68 -26.18 5.06
N ILE A 61 2.68 -24.87 5.34
CA ILE A 61 1.88 -23.92 4.54
C ILE A 61 2.42 -24.05 3.10
N LYS A 62 1.74 -24.85 2.27
CA LYS A 62 1.80 -24.76 0.80
C LYS A 62 1.91 -23.28 0.52
N LYS A 63 2.98 -22.82 -0.12
CA LYS A 63 3.20 -21.41 -0.49
C LYS A 63 1.88 -20.93 -1.09
N LYS A 64 0.97 -20.38 -0.27
CA LYS A 64 -0.28 -19.84 -0.76
C LYS A 64 0.24 -18.75 -1.66
N VAL A 65 0.04 -18.90 -2.96
CA VAL A 65 0.38 -17.89 -3.95
C VAL A 65 -0.15 -16.60 -3.34
N GLY A 66 0.78 -15.72 -2.97
CA GLY A 66 0.55 -14.70 -1.94
C GLY A 66 -0.68 -13.87 -2.24
N TYR A 67 -1.19 -13.15 -1.24
CA TYR A 67 -2.23 -12.15 -1.52
C TYR A 67 -1.78 -11.25 -2.67
N PRO A 68 -2.71 -10.75 -3.51
CA PRO A 68 -2.35 -10.04 -4.71
C PRO A 68 -1.34 -8.93 -4.45
N GLY A 69 -0.25 -8.93 -5.23
CA GLY A 69 0.79 -7.91 -5.14
C GLY A 69 0.28 -6.52 -5.54
N LEU A 70 1.09 -5.48 -5.33
CA LEU A 70 0.75 -4.10 -5.73
C LEU A 70 0.33 -4.02 -7.20
N TYR A 71 1.14 -4.61 -8.10
CA TYR A 71 0.87 -4.56 -9.54
C TYR A 71 -0.34 -5.41 -9.93
N GLU A 72 -0.62 -6.50 -9.22
CA GLU A 72 -1.82 -7.31 -9.48
C GLU A 72 -3.09 -6.55 -9.12
N ILE A 73 -3.09 -5.82 -7.99
CA ILE A 73 -4.21 -4.95 -7.60
C ILE A 73 -4.40 -3.81 -8.60
N ILE A 74 -3.32 -3.15 -9.03
CA ILE A 74 -3.37 -2.11 -10.05
C ILE A 74 -3.91 -2.69 -11.36
N ASN A 75 -3.34 -3.77 -11.86
CA ASN A 75 -3.73 -4.40 -13.12
C ASN A 75 -5.17 -4.90 -13.11
N LYS A 76 -5.71 -5.29 -11.94
CA LYS A 76 -7.12 -5.68 -11.81
C LYS A 76 -8.10 -4.51 -12.02
N HIS A 77 -7.70 -3.29 -11.69
CA HIS A 77 -8.61 -2.16 -11.59
C HIS A 77 -8.26 -0.97 -12.50
N SER A 78 -7.13 -1.03 -13.19
CA SER A 78 -6.66 0.00 -14.11
C SER A 78 -6.70 -0.47 -15.57
N LYS A 79 -6.97 0.47 -16.47
CA LYS A 79 -6.81 0.26 -17.93
C LYS A 79 -5.33 0.19 -18.32
N VAL A 80 -4.48 0.96 -17.64
CA VAL A 80 -3.03 0.92 -17.83
C VAL A 80 -2.45 -0.29 -17.10
N LYS A 81 -1.80 -1.20 -17.83
CA LYS A 81 -1.15 -2.39 -17.26
C LYS A 81 0.34 -2.16 -16.99
N ILE A 82 0.79 -2.69 -15.85
CA ILE A 82 2.19 -2.77 -15.46
C ILE A 82 2.69 -4.18 -15.79
N ILE A 83 3.74 -4.25 -16.60
CA ILE A 83 4.44 -5.49 -16.95
C ILE A 83 5.53 -5.73 -15.90
N GLY A 84 5.58 -6.94 -15.35
CA GLY A 84 6.56 -7.35 -14.33
C GLY A 84 5.91 -7.87 -13.05
N ARG A 85 6.63 -8.74 -12.34
CA ARG A 85 6.24 -9.17 -10.99
C ARG A 85 6.73 -8.12 -10.00
N TYR A 86 5.83 -7.51 -9.24
CA TYR A 86 6.27 -6.71 -8.09
C TYR A 86 6.99 -7.64 -7.11
N GLU A 87 8.27 -7.37 -6.83
CA GLU A 87 9.16 -8.31 -6.10
C GLU A 87 8.63 -8.71 -4.71
N HIS A 88 7.75 -7.92 -4.13
CA HIS A 88 7.15 -8.19 -2.83
C HIS A 88 5.86 -9.00 -2.96
N LYS A 89 5.97 -10.34 -2.95
CA LYS A 89 4.84 -11.19 -2.55
C LYS A 89 4.44 -10.82 -1.13
N VAL A 90 3.20 -10.36 -0.93
CA VAL A 90 2.71 -10.00 0.40
C VAL A 90 2.19 -11.25 1.10
N TYR A 91 3.02 -11.80 1.97
CA TYR A 91 2.62 -12.92 2.83
C TYR A 91 1.78 -12.39 4.01
N ALA A 92 0.69 -13.10 4.33
CA ALA A 92 -0.18 -12.88 5.49
C ALA A 92 -1.05 -11.60 5.56
N HIS A 93 -0.85 -10.60 4.70
CA HIS A 93 -1.64 -9.36 4.69
C HIS A 93 -2.23 -9.09 3.31
N LYS A 94 -3.55 -8.97 3.22
CA LYS A 94 -4.23 -8.59 1.97
C LYS A 94 -4.10 -7.09 1.78
N LEU A 95 -3.35 -6.68 0.76
CA LEU A 95 -3.21 -5.28 0.39
C LEU A 95 -4.57 -4.72 -0.02
N THR A 96 -5.02 -3.62 0.61
CA THR A 96 -6.25 -2.94 0.19
C THR A 96 -5.99 -1.98 -0.98
N VAL A 97 -7.06 -1.52 -1.63
CA VAL A 97 -6.98 -0.49 -2.68
C VAL A 97 -6.33 0.79 -2.13
N GLU A 98 -6.72 1.19 -0.92
CA GLU A 98 -6.19 2.37 -0.25
C GLU A 98 -4.69 2.23 0.03
N GLU A 99 -4.26 1.09 0.55
CA GLU A 99 -2.83 0.83 0.77
C GLU A 99 -2.04 0.74 -0.54
N ALA A 100 -2.65 0.21 -1.60
CA ALA A 100 -2.04 0.12 -2.92
C ALA A 100 -1.77 1.51 -3.51
N ILE A 101 -2.69 2.47 -3.37
CA ILE A 101 -2.47 3.87 -3.80
C ILE A 101 -1.27 4.49 -3.09
N ILE A 102 -1.18 4.32 -1.76
CA ILE A 102 -0.06 4.84 -0.96
C ILE A 102 1.26 4.24 -1.43
N ARG A 103 1.30 2.91 -1.61
CA ARG A 103 2.51 2.20 -2.08
C ARG A 103 2.90 2.62 -3.49
N ALA A 104 1.94 2.79 -4.39
CA ALA A 104 2.19 3.25 -5.75
C ALA A 104 2.91 4.60 -5.78
N ILE A 105 2.44 5.58 -4.99
CA ILE A 105 3.08 6.90 -4.87
C ILE A 105 4.51 6.76 -4.35
N LYS A 106 4.74 5.90 -3.35
CA LYS A 106 6.08 5.66 -2.79
C LYS A 106 7.07 5.03 -3.76
N THR A 107 6.60 4.35 -4.82
CA THR A 107 7.51 3.82 -5.85
C THR A 107 8.20 4.92 -6.65
N LYS A 108 7.64 6.14 -6.67
CA LYS A 108 8.06 7.26 -7.54
C LYS A 108 8.13 6.89 -9.04
N GLY A 109 7.57 5.74 -9.44
CA GLY A 109 7.60 5.27 -10.82
C GLY A 109 6.44 5.86 -11.62
N PHE A 110 6.74 6.56 -12.71
CA PHE A 110 5.74 7.22 -13.56
C PHE A 110 4.60 6.29 -13.97
N ARG A 111 4.94 5.15 -14.59
CA ARG A 111 3.94 4.17 -15.06
C ARG A 111 3.13 3.56 -13.92
N VAL A 112 3.76 3.36 -12.75
CA VAL A 112 3.08 2.79 -11.57
C VAL A 112 2.05 3.77 -11.02
N ILE A 113 2.41 5.04 -10.89
CA ILE A 113 1.51 6.08 -10.39
C ILE A 113 0.39 6.36 -11.41
N LEU A 114 0.72 6.41 -12.70
CA LEU A 114 -0.27 6.56 -13.78
C LEU A 114 -1.29 5.42 -13.74
N ALA A 115 -0.82 4.18 -13.65
CA ALA A 115 -1.70 3.01 -13.56
C ALA A 115 -2.51 2.97 -12.27
N ALA A 116 -1.94 3.41 -11.15
CA ALA A 116 -2.64 3.51 -9.88
C ALA A 116 -3.77 4.56 -9.86
N LEU A 117 -3.86 5.47 -10.84
CA LEU A 117 -5.01 6.38 -10.93
C LEU A 117 -6.33 5.60 -10.99
N GLY A 118 -6.40 4.49 -11.74
CA GLY A 118 -7.60 3.65 -11.84
C GLY A 118 -8.12 3.14 -10.49
N LEU A 119 -7.25 3.03 -9.48
CA LEU A 119 -7.63 2.61 -8.13
C LEU A 119 -8.53 3.63 -7.41
N PHE A 120 -8.49 4.92 -7.77
CA PHE A 120 -9.31 5.94 -7.12
C PHE A 120 -10.82 5.66 -7.28
N ASN A 121 -11.24 5.06 -8.39
CA ASN A 121 -12.63 4.66 -8.60
C ASN A 121 -13.07 3.50 -7.68
N LYS A 122 -12.11 2.78 -7.08
CA LYS A 122 -12.34 1.64 -6.20
C LYS A 122 -12.10 1.95 -4.72
N ILE A 123 -11.91 3.22 -4.36
CA ILE A 123 -11.80 3.61 -2.94
C ILE A 123 -13.15 3.39 -2.25
N GLU A 124 -13.10 2.65 -1.15
CA GLU A 124 -14.26 2.43 -0.28
C GLU A 124 -14.13 3.21 1.02
N ASN A 125 -12.89 3.41 1.50
CA ASN A 125 -12.65 4.04 2.80
C ASN A 125 -11.70 5.25 2.71
N TRP A 126 -12.29 6.43 2.57
CA TRP A 126 -11.56 7.71 2.59
C TRP A 126 -10.85 8.00 3.93
N GLN A 127 -11.41 7.53 5.05
CA GLN A 127 -10.78 7.69 6.36
C GLN A 127 -9.47 6.90 6.46
N LEU A 128 -9.43 5.70 5.87
CA LEU A 128 -8.23 4.88 5.80
C LEU A 128 -7.15 5.57 4.94
N ILE A 129 -7.51 6.11 3.77
CA ILE A 129 -6.60 6.93 2.95
C ILE A 129 -6.02 8.07 3.79
N ASN A 130 -6.87 8.83 4.49
CA ASN A 130 -6.43 9.96 5.31
C ASN A 130 -5.46 9.54 6.43
N LYS A 131 -5.72 8.39 7.07
CA LYS A 131 -4.84 7.85 8.12
C LYS A 131 -3.49 7.43 7.55
N LEU A 132 -3.49 6.70 6.44
CA LEU A 132 -2.27 6.22 5.80
C LEU A 132 -1.45 7.37 5.20
N SER A 133 -2.12 8.36 4.62
CA SER A 133 -1.47 9.51 4.00
C SER A 133 -0.77 10.41 5.00
N LYS A 134 -1.34 10.58 6.20
CA LYS A 134 -0.70 11.30 7.32
C LYS A 134 0.55 10.60 7.80
N LYS A 135 0.49 9.27 7.91
CA LYS A 135 1.64 8.46 8.36
C LYS A 135 2.84 8.61 7.43
N GLU A 136 2.60 8.65 6.13
CA GLU A 136 3.63 8.75 5.11
C GLU A 136 3.87 10.18 4.61
N ASN A 137 3.17 11.17 5.17
CA ASN A 137 3.23 12.59 4.80
C ASN A 137 3.02 12.89 3.29
N ILE A 138 2.13 12.14 2.64
CA ILE A 138 1.83 12.27 1.20
C ILE A 138 0.42 12.81 0.90
N GLY A 139 -0.27 13.38 1.89
CA GLY A 139 -1.68 13.75 1.77
C GLY A 139 -1.99 14.69 0.59
N ARG A 140 -1.14 15.70 0.35
CA ARG A 140 -1.30 16.62 -0.79
C ARG A 140 -1.10 15.93 -2.14
N LYS A 141 -0.16 14.97 -2.23
CA LYS A 141 0.09 14.19 -3.45
C LYS A 141 -1.13 13.33 -3.79
N ILE A 142 -1.74 12.70 -2.80
CA ILE A 142 -3.00 11.94 -2.99
C ILE A 142 -4.13 12.85 -3.46
N GLY A 143 -4.30 14.01 -2.82
CA GLY A 143 -5.34 14.96 -3.19
C GLY A 143 -5.22 15.44 -4.63
N ALA A 144 -3.98 15.75 -5.06
CA ALA A 144 -3.71 16.11 -6.45
C ALA A 144 -4.05 14.98 -7.42
N LEU A 145 -3.60 13.75 -7.13
CA LEU A 145 -3.89 12.57 -7.96
C LEU A 145 -5.38 12.23 -8.02
N TYR A 146 -6.11 12.42 -6.93
CA TYR A 146 -7.57 12.29 -6.90
C TYR A 146 -8.25 13.30 -7.83
N ASP A 147 -7.87 14.59 -7.76
CA ASP A 147 -8.48 15.62 -8.59
C ASP A 147 -8.15 15.38 -10.09
N ILE A 148 -6.97 14.82 -10.41
CA ILE A 148 -6.62 14.38 -11.77
C ILE A 148 -7.50 13.21 -12.21
N ALA A 149 -7.60 12.16 -11.38
CA ALA A 149 -8.40 10.98 -11.68
C ALA A 149 -9.86 11.37 -11.96
N ARG A 150 -10.42 12.26 -11.13
CA ARG A 150 -11.79 12.76 -11.27
C ARG A 150 -12.03 13.60 -12.53
N LYS A 151 -11.00 14.31 -13.03
CA LYS A 151 -11.06 14.99 -14.34
C LYS A 151 -11.04 14.03 -15.52
N SER A 152 -10.51 12.83 -15.33
CA SER A 152 -10.24 11.88 -16.41
C SER A 152 -11.31 10.81 -16.55
N PHE A 153 -11.88 10.35 -15.43
CA PHE A 153 -12.92 9.33 -15.39
C PHE A 153 -13.76 9.43 -14.12
N ARG A 154 -14.84 8.65 -14.04
CA ARG A 154 -15.75 8.65 -12.89
C ARG A 154 -15.03 8.09 -11.65
N VAL A 155 -15.01 8.89 -10.59
CA VAL A 155 -14.46 8.55 -9.28
C VAL A 155 -15.47 8.91 -8.20
N LYS A 156 -15.62 8.06 -7.17
CA LYS A 156 -16.46 8.36 -6.01
C LYS A 156 -16.01 9.65 -5.34
N ARG A 157 -16.97 10.49 -4.92
CA ARG A 157 -16.65 11.77 -4.26
C ARG A 157 -15.93 11.53 -2.93
N MET A 158 -14.77 12.17 -2.76
CA MET A 158 -14.08 12.29 -1.48
C MET A 158 -14.86 13.20 -0.53
N ASP A 159 -14.97 12.80 0.73
CA ASP A 159 -15.64 13.59 1.76
C ASP A 159 -14.84 14.85 2.11
N GLU A 160 -15.56 15.91 2.47
CA GLU A 160 -14.96 17.23 2.68
C GLU A 160 -14.01 17.27 3.88
N ARG A 161 -14.29 16.46 4.91
CA ARG A 161 -13.43 16.33 6.09
C ARG A 161 -12.07 15.74 5.70
N THR A 162 -12.07 14.69 4.88
CA THR A 162 -10.85 14.11 4.32
C THR A 162 -10.14 15.11 3.42
N ARG A 163 -10.83 15.82 2.52
CA ARG A 163 -10.22 16.84 1.65
C ARG A 163 -9.47 17.91 2.46
N LYS A 164 -10.13 18.52 3.45
CA LYS A 164 -9.54 19.52 4.34
C LYS A 164 -8.34 18.97 5.10
N SER A 165 -8.44 17.72 5.56
CA SER A 165 -7.34 17.04 6.27
C SER A 165 -6.12 16.81 5.37
N LEU A 166 -6.32 16.39 4.12
CA LEU A 166 -5.24 16.21 3.15
C LEU A 166 -4.54 17.53 2.82
N LEU A 167 -5.28 18.63 2.66
CA LEU A 167 -4.74 19.97 2.42
C LEU A 167 -3.86 20.47 3.57
N LYS A 168 -4.17 20.08 4.81
CA LYS A 168 -3.37 20.40 6.01
C LYS A 168 -2.08 19.60 6.13
N SER A 169 -1.84 18.60 5.28
CA SER A 169 -0.59 17.83 5.30
C SER A 169 0.61 18.73 5.01
N LYS A 170 1.78 18.41 5.61
CA LYS A 170 3.01 19.14 5.33
C LYS A 170 3.39 18.99 3.86
N VAL A 171 4.00 20.03 3.29
CA VAL A 171 4.52 19.97 1.90
C VAL A 171 5.89 19.33 1.96
N ASP A 172 5.96 18.02 1.74
CA ASP A 172 7.22 17.27 1.72
C ASP A 172 7.57 16.87 0.28
N GLY A 173 8.44 17.69 -0.31
CA GLY A 173 8.72 17.71 -1.73
C GLY A 173 7.53 18.21 -2.54
N LYS A 174 7.74 19.26 -3.34
CA LYS A 174 6.70 19.77 -4.25
C LYS A 174 6.38 18.76 -5.36
N TYR A 175 7.24 17.80 -5.64
CA TYR A 175 7.06 16.86 -6.75
C TYR A 175 6.40 15.54 -6.31
N ILE A 176 5.49 15.01 -7.13
CA ILE A 176 5.03 13.61 -7.02
C ILE A 176 6.16 12.67 -7.48
N ILE A 177 6.80 13.01 -8.60
CA ILE A 177 7.98 12.35 -9.13
C ILE A 177 9.04 13.43 -9.32
N ASP A 178 10.21 13.21 -8.72
CA ASP A 178 11.26 14.23 -8.64
C ASP A 178 11.61 14.76 -10.04
N ARG A 179 11.65 16.09 -10.18
CA ARG A 179 12.00 16.83 -11.40
C ARG A 179 11.04 16.67 -12.60
N ILE A 180 9.91 15.97 -12.46
CA ILE A 180 8.90 15.84 -13.51
C ILE A 180 7.69 16.71 -13.20
N LYS A 181 7.31 17.59 -14.13
CA LYS A 181 6.09 18.41 -14.03
C LYS A 181 5.45 18.64 -15.41
N SER A 182 4.14 18.82 -15.42
CA SER A 182 3.35 19.17 -16.59
C SER A 182 2.85 20.61 -16.52
N LYS A 183 2.47 21.17 -17.67
CA LYS A 183 1.78 22.46 -17.77
C LYS A 183 0.25 22.33 -17.74
N ASP A 184 -0.30 21.12 -17.87
CA ASP A 184 -1.72 20.90 -18.13
C ASP A 184 -2.63 21.02 -16.90
N PHE A 185 -2.07 20.86 -15.70
CA PHE A 185 -2.85 20.75 -14.46
C PHE A 185 -2.55 21.85 -13.45
N LYS A 186 -2.08 23.02 -13.90
CA LYS A 186 -1.72 24.18 -13.05
C LYS A 186 -2.76 24.54 -11.99
N ASN A 187 -4.05 24.41 -12.33
CA ASN A 187 -5.14 24.68 -11.40
C ASN A 187 -5.15 23.71 -10.19
N ILE A 188 -4.89 22.42 -10.44
CA ILE A 188 -4.77 21.40 -9.38
C ILE A 188 -3.46 21.61 -8.61
N GLU A 189 -2.36 21.89 -9.32
CA GLU A 189 -1.06 22.15 -8.68
C GLU A 189 -1.12 23.32 -7.70
N LYS A 190 -1.84 24.40 -8.05
CA LYS A 190 -2.03 25.58 -7.18
C LYS A 190 -2.79 25.23 -5.89
N ILE A 191 -3.83 24.39 -5.98
CA ILE A 191 -4.64 23.98 -4.83
C ILE A 191 -3.80 23.13 -3.87
N TRP A 192 -3.14 22.10 -4.39
CA TRP A 192 -2.45 21.11 -3.57
C TRP A 192 -1.01 21.51 -3.22
N LYS A 193 -0.45 22.50 -3.91
CA LYS A 193 0.96 22.92 -3.87
C LYS A 193 1.92 21.77 -4.19
N VAL A 194 1.56 20.99 -5.23
CA VAL A 194 2.30 19.81 -5.69
C VAL A 194 2.35 19.82 -7.22
N TYR A 195 3.50 19.51 -7.81
CA TYR A 195 3.72 19.36 -9.24
C TYR A 195 3.30 17.98 -9.73
N ILE A 196 2.54 17.99 -10.81
CA ILE A 196 1.90 16.82 -11.41
C ILE A 196 2.75 16.34 -12.58
N PRO A 197 3.10 15.05 -12.64
CA PRO A 197 4.01 14.55 -13.67
C PRO A 197 3.31 14.22 -14.99
N PHE A 198 1.97 14.22 -15.05
CA PHE A 198 1.19 13.77 -16.20
C PHE A 198 0.75 14.93 -17.10
N ASN A 199 0.74 14.70 -18.41
CA ASN A 199 0.07 15.51 -19.41
C ASN A 199 -1.34 14.97 -19.68
N LYS A 200 -2.16 15.74 -20.41
CA LYS A 200 -3.51 15.29 -20.83
C LYS A 200 -3.46 14.02 -21.67
N ALA A 201 -2.49 13.92 -22.59
CA ALA A 201 -2.30 12.76 -23.46
C ALA A 201 -2.09 11.46 -22.65
N ASP A 202 -1.35 11.51 -21.55
CA ASP A 202 -1.12 10.34 -20.69
C ASP A 202 -2.41 9.77 -20.08
N LEU A 203 -3.45 10.59 -19.97
CA LEU A 203 -4.73 10.25 -19.35
C LEU A 203 -5.79 9.79 -20.35
N GLU A 204 -5.54 9.90 -21.65
CA GLU A 204 -6.50 9.50 -22.70
C GLU A 204 -6.83 8.01 -22.65
N VAL A 205 -5.87 7.18 -22.25
CA VAL A 205 -6.03 5.73 -22.00
C VAL A 205 -7.15 5.42 -20.99
N TYR A 206 -7.57 6.40 -20.18
CA TYR A 206 -8.68 6.22 -19.25
C TYR A 206 -10.06 6.62 -19.80
N LYS A 207 -10.10 7.42 -20.87
CA LYS A 207 -11.34 7.91 -21.49
C LYS A 207 -11.99 6.89 -22.42
N GLU A 208 -11.19 6.05 -23.07
CA GLU A 208 -11.60 4.89 -23.88
C GLU A 208 -12.00 3.71 -23.01
#